data_AF-A0A227J0P1-F1
#
_entry.id   AF-A0A227J0P1-F1
#
_cell.length_a   1.000
_cell.length_b   1.000
_cell.length_c   1.000
_cell.angle_alpha   90.00
_cell.angle_beta   90.00
_cell.angle_gamma   90.00
#
_symmetry.space_group_name_H-M   'P 1'
#
loop_
_entity.id
_entity.type
_entity.pdbx_description
1 polymer ?
#
loop_
_entity_poly.entity_id
_entity_poly.type
_entity_poly.pdbx_seq_one_letter_code
_entity_poly.pdbx_strand_id
1 'polypeptide(L)'
;LSGKFLPSTAAIKAGGDRRVEKALLDNAGVRNAKHYVIETREDFERAIEHVGIPMVLKSALGGYDGKGQWRLKEAAQIETIWAEMAECIAATPT
;
A
#
# COMPACT_ATOMS: atom_id res chain seq x y z
N LEU A 1 -11.19 -22.53 18.71
CA LEU A 1 -9.90 -22.88 18.05
C LEU A 1 -8.94 -23.41 19.11
N SER A 2 -8.20 -24.49 18.83
CA SER A 2 -7.39 -25.23 19.82
C SER A 2 -6.14 -24.51 20.34
N GLY A 3 -5.87 -23.27 19.89
CA GLY A 3 -4.66 -22.51 20.23
C GLY A 3 -3.35 -23.07 19.64
N LYS A 4 -3.41 -24.18 18.90
CA LYS A 4 -2.23 -24.84 18.32
C LYS A 4 -1.77 -24.23 16.98
N PHE A 5 -2.62 -23.46 16.32
CA PHE A 5 -2.28 -22.83 15.04
C PHE A 5 -1.73 -21.43 15.28
N LEU A 6 -0.43 -21.28 15.03
CA LEU A 6 0.32 -20.04 15.16
C LEU A 6 1.09 -19.76 13.87
N PRO A 7 1.26 -18.48 13.47
CA PRO A 7 0.68 -17.30 14.12
C PRO A 7 -0.85 -17.22 13.92
N SER A 8 -1.50 -16.29 14.63
CA SER A 8 -2.95 -16.12 14.51
C SER A 8 -3.35 -15.67 13.10
N THR A 9 -4.61 -15.89 12.71
CA THR A 9 -5.15 -15.38 11.44
C THR A 9 -5.03 -13.87 11.31
N ALA A 10 -5.17 -13.14 12.43
CA ALA A 10 -4.98 -11.70 12.47
C ALA A 10 -3.52 -11.31 12.12
N ALA A 11 -2.54 -12.04 12.66
CA ALA A 11 -1.13 -11.81 12.34
C ALA A 11 -0.82 -12.11 10.87
N ILE A 12 -1.40 -13.18 10.31
CA ILE A 12 -1.27 -13.50 8.87
C ILE A 12 -1.86 -12.37 8.01
N LYS A 13 -3.07 -11.90 8.36
CA LYS A 13 -3.72 -10.80 7.64
C LYS A 13 -2.91 -9.50 7.72
N ALA A 14 -2.37 -9.19 8.89
CA ALA A 14 -1.52 -8.01 9.08
C ALA A 14 -0.24 -8.07 8.23
N GLY A 15 0.43 -9.22 8.15
CA GLY A 15 1.62 -9.37 7.32
C GLY A 15 1.33 -9.41 5.81
N GLY A 16 0.10 -9.77 5.42
CA GLY A 16 -0.32 -9.87 4.02
C GLY A 16 -0.88 -8.58 3.42
N ASP A 17 -1.34 -7.64 4.25
CA ASP A 17 -1.99 -6.40 3.82
C ASP A 17 -1.30 -5.17 4.42
N ARG A 18 -0.64 -4.38 3.56
CA ARG A 18 0.09 -3.18 3.97
C ARG A 18 -0.79 -2.13 4.64
N ARG A 19 -2.10 -2.09 4.34
CA ARG A 19 -3.04 -1.16 4.99
C ARG A 19 -3.20 -1.51 6.47
N VAL A 20 -3.39 -2.81 6.74
CA VAL A 20 -3.53 -3.34 8.11
C VAL A 20 -2.20 -3.24 8.86
N GLU A 21 -1.09 -3.58 8.21
CA GLU A 21 0.26 -3.44 8.80
C GLU A 21 0.52 -2.00 9.26
N LYS A 22 0.25 -1.02 8.39
CA LYS A 22 0.46 0.40 8.68
C LYS A 22 -0.42 0.90 9.81
N ALA A 23 -1.71 0.59 9.78
CA ALA A 23 -2.62 0.93 10.85
C ALA A 23 -2.19 0.33 12.20
N LEU A 24 -1.67 -0.90 12.21
CA LEU A 24 -1.14 -1.53 13.42
C LEU A 24 0.11 -0.83 13.96
N LEU A 25 1.04 -0.43 13.08
CA LEU A 25 2.22 0.33 13.47
C LEU A 25 1.84 1.69 14.07
N ASP A 26 0.90 2.39 13.44
CA ASP A 26 0.41 3.68 13.93
C ASP A 26 -0.27 3.54 15.30
N ASN A 27 -1.17 2.56 15.44
CA ASN A 27 -1.87 2.28 16.70
C ASN A 27 -0.91 1.87 17.83
N ALA A 28 0.20 1.20 17.49
CA ALA A 28 1.24 0.83 18.44
C ALA A 28 2.21 1.98 18.77
N GLY A 29 2.06 3.16 18.15
CA GLY A 29 2.99 4.29 18.31
C GLY A 29 4.39 4.01 17.72
N VAL A 30 4.50 3.04 16.81
CA VAL A 30 5.77 2.67 16.17
C VAL A 30 6.02 3.58 14.97
N ARG A 31 7.13 4.32 15.01
CA ARG A 31 7.55 5.19 13.90
C ARG A 31 7.66 4.40 12.61
N ASN A 32 6.97 4.86 11.57
CA ASN A 32 7.02 4.28 10.23
C ASN A 32 6.91 5.39 9.16
N ALA A 33 7.13 5.03 7.90
CA ALA A 33 7.07 6.00 6.79
C ALA A 33 5.66 6.58 6.62
N LYS A 34 5.60 7.91 6.41
CA LYS A 34 4.38 8.63 6.00
C LYS A 34 3.77 7.96 4.77
N HIS A 35 2.47 7.72 4.80
CA HIS A 35 1.78 6.94 3.78
C HIS A 35 0.34 7.43 3.60
N TYR A 36 -0.27 7.03 2.50
CA TYR A 36 -1.67 7.30 2.16
C TYR A 36 -2.23 6.10 1.40
N VAL A 37 -3.48 5.70 1.69
CA VAL A 37 -4.13 4.58 0.99
C VAL A 37 -4.78 5.11 -0.28
N ILE A 38 -4.50 4.46 -1.41
CA ILE A 38 -4.96 4.88 -2.74
C ILE A 38 -5.91 3.84 -3.30
N GLU A 39 -7.17 4.22 -3.48
CA GLU A 39 -8.20 3.41 -4.13
C GLU A 39 -8.71 4.08 -5.41
N THR A 40 -8.62 5.41 -5.51
CA THR A 40 -9.05 6.20 -6.68
C THR A 40 -7.98 7.18 -7.20
N ARG A 41 -8.25 7.84 -8.34
CA ARG A 41 -7.36 8.85 -8.91
C ARG A 41 -7.19 10.03 -7.96
N GLU A 42 -8.28 10.44 -7.33
CA GLU A 42 -8.33 11.53 -6.36
C GLU A 42 -7.52 11.18 -5.11
N ASP A 43 -7.50 9.92 -4.68
CA ASP A 43 -6.62 9.48 -3.61
C ASP A 43 -5.15 9.58 -4.01
N PHE A 44 -4.81 9.28 -5.25
CA PHE A 44 -3.43 9.40 -5.73
C PHE A 44 -2.95 10.86 -5.71
N GLU A 45 -3.80 11.81 -6.11
CA GLU A 45 -3.50 13.25 -6.02
C GLU A 45 -3.28 13.68 -4.57
N ARG A 46 -4.21 13.30 -3.69
CA ARG A 46 -4.10 13.56 -2.25
C ARG A 46 -2.85 12.92 -1.64
N ALA A 47 -2.47 11.73 -2.09
CA ALA A 47 -1.24 11.07 -1.66
C ALA A 47 0.01 11.85 -2.09
N ILE A 48 0.03 12.39 -3.31
CA ILE A 48 1.14 13.24 -3.81
C ILE A 48 1.25 14.50 -2.97
N GLU A 49 0.15 15.18 -2.68
CA GLU A 49 0.14 16.38 -1.82
C GLU A 49 0.56 16.05 -0.38
N HIS A 50 0.09 14.92 0.16
CA HIS A 50 0.37 14.52 1.53
C HIS A 50 1.80 14.04 1.71
N VAL A 51 2.29 13.12 0.88
CA VAL A 51 3.60 12.46 1.05
C VAL A 51 4.72 13.21 0.31
N GLY A 52 4.43 13.81 -0.85
CA GLY A 52 5.40 14.51 -1.69
C GLY A 52 6.17 13.60 -2.67
N ILE A 53 6.89 14.21 -3.62
CA ILE A 53 7.77 13.55 -4.58
C ILE A 53 9.24 13.78 -4.14
N PRO A 54 10.13 12.77 -4.17
CA PRO A 54 9.93 11.42 -4.69
C PRO A 54 9.21 10.47 -3.71
N MET A 55 8.44 9.51 -4.24
CA MET A 55 7.75 8.50 -3.45
C MET A 55 7.77 7.10 -4.08
N VAL A 56 7.44 6.11 -3.25
CA VAL A 56 7.26 4.71 -3.66
C VAL A 56 5.80 4.33 -3.45
N LEU A 57 5.18 3.84 -4.52
CA LEU A 57 3.81 3.35 -4.54
C LEU A 57 3.86 1.83 -4.50
N LYS A 58 3.00 1.21 -3.70
CA LYS A 58 2.96 -0.25 -3.54
C LYS A 58 1.53 -0.74 -3.50
N SER A 59 1.25 -1.85 -4.17
CA SER A 59 0.00 -2.57 -4.00
C SER A 59 -0.16 -2.99 -2.53
N ALA A 60 -1.38 -2.88 -2.00
CA ALA A 60 -1.66 -3.27 -0.62
C ALA A 60 -1.49 -4.78 -0.41
N LEU A 61 -1.92 -5.56 -1.39
CA LEU A 61 -1.90 -7.02 -1.42
C LEU A 61 -1.02 -7.54 -2.57
N GLY A 62 -0.59 -8.79 -2.48
CA GLY A 62 -0.05 -9.56 -3.62
C GLY A 62 1.30 -9.11 -4.19
N GLY A 63 1.91 -8.04 -3.66
CA GLY A 63 3.21 -7.57 -4.13
C GLY A 63 4.37 -8.44 -3.61
N TYR A 64 5.11 -9.06 -4.53
CA TYR A 64 6.35 -9.82 -4.30
C TYR A 64 7.36 -9.55 -5.43
N ASP A 65 8.66 -9.66 -5.16
CA ASP A 65 9.75 -9.53 -6.15
C ASP A 65 9.64 -8.32 -7.11
N GLY A 66 9.22 -7.17 -6.56
CA GLY A 66 9.06 -5.92 -7.32
C GLY A 66 7.74 -5.76 -8.06
N LYS A 67 6.90 -6.80 -8.14
CA LYS A 67 5.53 -6.68 -8.68
C LYS A 67 4.66 -5.80 -7.79
N GLY A 68 3.82 -4.98 -8.43
CA GLY A 68 2.94 -4.03 -7.75
C GLY A 68 3.71 -2.92 -7.03
N GLN A 69 4.86 -2.49 -7.55
CA GLN A 69 5.65 -1.40 -6.96
C GLN A 69 6.09 -0.42 -8.04
N TRP A 70 5.89 0.88 -7.78
CA TRP A 70 6.27 1.97 -8.67
C TRP A 70 7.08 3.02 -7.93
N ARG A 71 7.88 3.78 -8.66
CA ARG A 71 8.67 4.90 -8.13
C ARG A 71 8.30 6.16 -8.89
N LEU A 72 7.60 7.06 -8.20
CA LEU A 72 7.30 8.39 -8.72
C LEU A 72 8.45 9.33 -8.33
N LYS A 73 9.31 9.65 -9.28
CA LYS A 73 10.47 10.53 -9.10
C LYS A 73 10.21 11.96 -9.56
N GLU A 74 9.35 12.13 -10.57
CA GLU A 74 9.02 13.41 -11.17
C GLU A 74 7.56 13.44 -11.64
N ALA A 75 6.97 14.64 -11.68
CA ALA A 75 5.55 14.82 -12.00
C ALA A 75 5.18 14.32 -13.42
N ALA A 76 6.12 14.30 -14.36
CA ALA A 76 5.89 13.79 -15.72
C ALA A 76 5.52 12.29 -15.74
N GLN A 77 5.81 11.53 -14.67
CA GLN A 77 5.50 10.11 -14.58
C GLN A 77 4.10 9.81 -14.01
N ILE A 78 3.37 10.82 -13.52
CA ILE A 78 2.10 10.64 -12.80
C ILE A 78 1.09 9.87 -13.65
N GLU A 79 0.85 10.30 -14.89
CA GLU A 79 -0.18 9.69 -15.74
C GLU A 79 0.17 8.24 -16.14
N THR A 80 1.44 7.97 -16.45
CA THR A 80 1.90 6.61 -16.78
C THR A 80 1.76 5.68 -15.58
N ILE A 81 2.20 6.12 -14.39
CA ILE A 81 2.10 5.32 -13.17
C ILE A 81 0.64 5.10 -12.79
N TRP A 82 -0.22 6.11 -12.93
CA TRP A 82 -1.65 5.98 -12.62
C TRP A 82 -2.30 4.90 -13.49
N ALA A 83 -2.03 4.87 -14.80
CA ALA A 83 -2.59 3.86 -15.69
C ALA A 83 -2.27 2.43 -15.21
N GLU A 84 -1.01 2.17 -14.87
CA GLU A 84 -0.59 0.86 -14.34
C GLU A 84 -1.20 0.54 -12.96
N MET A 85 -1.31 1.55 -12.09
CA MET A 85 -1.94 1.40 -10.78
C MET A 85 -3.43 1.10 -10.88
N ALA A 86 -4.15 1.77 -11.78
CA ALA A 86 -5.57 1.55 -11.98
C ALA A 86 -5.88 0.12 -12.42
N GLU A 87 -5.05 -0.45 -13.31
CA GLU A 87 -5.12 -1.87 -13.68
C GLU A 87 -4.87 -2.78 -12.48
N CYS A 88 -3.84 -2.48 -11.66
CA CYS A 88 -3.54 -3.24 -10.45
C CYS A 88 -4.67 -3.19 -9.42
N ILE A 89 -5.30 -2.03 -9.24
CA ILE A 89 -6.44 -1.83 -8.32
C ILE A 89 -7.63 -2.66 -8.81
N ALA A 90 -7.97 -2.56 -10.09
CA ALA A 90 -9.08 -3.32 -10.69
C ALA A 90 -8.88 -4.84 -10.62
N ALA A 91 -7.62 -5.31 -10.69
CA ALA A 91 -7.28 -6.73 -10.61
C ALA A 91 -7.26 -7.29 -9.17
N THR A 92 -7.35 -6.43 -8.14
CA THR A 92 -7.29 -6.84 -6.74
C THR A 92 -8.70 -6.84 -6.14
N PRO A 93 -9.28 -8.00 -5.77
CA PRO A 93 -10.56 -8.02 -5.07
C PRO A 93 -10.45 -7.30 -3.72
N THR A 94 -11.36 -6.36 -3.46
CA THR A 94 -11.55 -5.70 -2.16
C THR A 94 -12.11 -6.65 -1.11
#